data_AF-A0ABD7BCS4-F1
#
_entry.id   AF-A0ABD7BCS4-F1
#
_cell.length_a   1.000
_cell.length_b   1.000
_cell.length_c   1.000
_cell.angle_alpha   90.00
_cell.angle_beta   90.00
_cell.angle_gamma   90.00
#
_symmetry.space_group_name_H-M   'P 1'
#
loop_
_entity.id
_entity.type
_entity.pdbx_description
1 polymer ?
#
loop_
_entity_poly.entity_id
_entity_poly.type
_entity_poly.pdbx_seq_one_letter_code
_entity_poly.pdbx_strand_id
1 'polypeptide(L)'
;MEPMTPPSATLDASSQPACLRITGDWTLAHYASLRRESEQLRAHYTADTVADLSQLGRLDTAGASLLAELLGSERLSHCAEDLPEASRALLRNVYCSVQDYCIPVKEPERNVLLMLLERIGRAVGTLWQDSMQLLGFIGVILETLLRRALTPHRWRLTPVVAHIEQTGLDAAPIVALLTFLVGAVVAFLGATVLAAFGATIFTVDLVAFSFLREFAVLLTAILMAGRTASAFTAQIGSMKANEEIDAIRTLGLNPMELLVVPRVLALLISLPLLTFIAMICGIVGGAVVCALSLGISPAMFLSLLQTDIGVQHFLVGLAKAPFFAFLIAAIGCLEGFKVSGSAESVGAHTTSAVVQSIFVVIVLDAVAALFFMEMGW
;
A
#
# COMPACT_ATOMS: atom_id res chain seq x y z
N MET A 1 -43.34 -22.13 41.77
CA MET A 1 -43.13 -20.71 41.47
C MET A 1 -43.45 -19.95 42.74
N GLU A 2 -42.43 -19.47 43.45
CA GLU A 2 -42.61 -18.56 44.58
C GLU A 2 -43.28 -17.26 44.08
N PRO A 3 -44.22 -16.67 44.82
CA PRO A 3 -44.90 -15.45 44.39
C PRO A 3 -43.92 -14.28 44.31
N MET A 4 -43.88 -13.60 43.16
CA MET A 4 -43.08 -12.39 42.97
C MET A 4 -43.63 -11.25 43.83
N THR A 5 -42.75 -10.56 44.54
CA THR A 5 -43.12 -9.41 45.37
C THR A 5 -43.08 -8.13 44.53
N PRO A 6 -44.11 -7.27 44.60
CA PRO A 6 -44.15 -6.04 43.81
C PRO A 6 -42.97 -5.14 44.19
N PRO A 7 -42.14 -4.72 43.24
CA PRO A 7 -41.01 -3.86 43.56
C PRO A 7 -41.46 -2.42 43.77
N SER A 8 -40.84 -1.73 44.73
CA SER A 8 -41.07 -0.31 44.95
C SER A 8 -39.80 0.39 45.43
N ALA A 9 -39.60 1.61 44.97
CA ALA A 9 -38.61 2.54 45.53
C ALA A 9 -39.37 3.67 46.23
N THR A 10 -39.16 3.84 47.54
CA THR A 10 -39.83 4.91 48.30
C THR A 10 -38.82 5.70 49.13
N LEU A 11 -38.96 7.02 49.10
CA LEU A 11 -38.15 7.93 49.91
C LEU A 11 -38.91 8.24 51.21
N ASP A 12 -38.37 7.77 52.33
CA ASP A 12 -38.89 8.08 53.66
C ASP A 12 -38.21 9.35 54.20
N ALA A 13 -38.82 10.50 53.90
CA ALA A 13 -38.34 11.82 54.32
C ALA A 13 -38.61 12.13 55.81
N SER A 14 -39.25 11.21 56.56
CA SER A 14 -39.54 11.40 57.99
C SER A 14 -38.35 11.04 58.90
N SER A 15 -37.33 10.37 58.36
CA SER A 15 -36.09 10.01 59.04
C SER A 15 -35.00 11.08 58.82
N GLN A 16 -34.19 11.35 59.85
CA GLN A 16 -32.97 12.18 59.73
C GLN A 16 -31.74 11.30 60.02
N PRO A 17 -30.90 10.98 59.01
CA PRO A 17 -31.00 11.35 57.59
C PRO A 17 -32.12 10.60 56.85
N ALA A 18 -32.61 11.19 55.74
CA ALA A 18 -33.68 10.60 54.91
C ALA A 18 -33.25 9.24 54.36
N CYS A 19 -34.16 8.26 54.35
CA CYS A 19 -33.87 6.89 53.96
C CYS A 19 -34.58 6.50 52.66
N LEU A 20 -33.83 6.07 51.64
CA LEU A 20 -34.37 5.50 50.41
C LEU A 20 -34.53 3.99 50.61
N ARG A 21 -35.78 3.53 50.75
CA ARG A 21 -36.09 2.10 50.90
C ARG A 21 -36.36 1.46 49.55
N ILE A 22 -35.60 0.42 49.27
CA ILE A 22 -35.70 -0.36 48.05
C ILE A 22 -36.24 -1.74 48.42
N THR A 23 -37.44 -2.06 47.95
CA THR A 23 -38.15 -3.28 48.34
C THR A 23 -38.62 -4.09 47.13
N GLY A 24 -38.79 -5.40 47.32
CA GLY A 24 -39.36 -6.32 46.33
C GLY A 24 -38.38 -6.80 45.25
N ASP A 25 -38.92 -7.39 44.18
CA ASP A 25 -38.12 -8.06 43.14
C ASP A 25 -37.70 -7.11 42.00
N TRP A 26 -36.41 -6.74 41.98
CA TRP A 26 -35.80 -5.89 40.96
C TRP A 26 -35.31 -6.71 39.78
N THR A 27 -36.27 -7.07 38.92
CA THR A 27 -36.04 -7.87 37.72
C THR A 27 -36.51 -7.16 36.44
N LEU A 28 -36.05 -7.62 35.28
CA LEU A 28 -36.38 -7.13 33.95
C LEU A 28 -37.89 -7.05 33.70
N ALA A 29 -38.66 -7.97 34.28
CA ALA A 29 -40.13 -7.97 34.20
C ALA A 29 -40.77 -6.67 34.73
N HIS A 30 -40.11 -5.99 35.66
CA HIS A 30 -40.57 -4.74 36.29
C HIS A 30 -39.74 -3.52 35.90
N TYR A 31 -38.83 -3.65 34.93
CA TYR A 31 -37.88 -2.59 34.57
C TYR A 31 -38.57 -1.28 34.13
N ALA A 32 -39.63 -1.36 33.34
CA ALA A 32 -40.31 -0.17 32.82
C ALA A 32 -41.02 0.66 33.91
N SER A 33 -41.60 0.01 34.93
CA SER A 33 -42.20 0.70 36.07
C SER A 33 -41.13 1.24 37.01
N LEU A 34 -40.14 0.42 37.34
CA LEU A 34 -39.02 0.79 38.21
C LEU A 34 -38.22 1.97 37.64
N ARG A 35 -38.01 2.03 36.33
CA ARG A 35 -37.31 3.14 35.68
C ARG A 35 -38.06 4.47 35.79
N ARG A 36 -39.40 4.46 35.68
CA ARG A 36 -40.19 5.68 35.86
C ARG A 36 -40.15 6.16 37.32
N GLU A 37 -40.24 5.23 38.26
CA GLU A 37 -40.13 5.55 39.69
C GLU A 37 -38.73 6.08 40.04
N SER A 38 -37.68 5.44 39.52
CA SER A 38 -36.29 5.86 39.76
C SER A 38 -35.98 7.23 39.15
N GLU A 39 -36.48 7.52 37.95
CA GLU A 39 -36.36 8.84 37.31
C GLU A 39 -37.10 9.94 38.09
N GLN A 40 -38.28 9.65 38.64
CA GLN A 40 -39.04 10.59 39.49
C GLN A 40 -38.33 10.85 40.82
N LEU A 41 -37.75 9.81 41.43
CA LEU A 41 -37.03 9.92 42.70
C LEU A 41 -35.68 10.64 42.55
N ARG A 42 -35.01 10.53 41.39
CA ARG A 42 -33.69 11.15 41.11
C ARG A 42 -33.65 12.65 41.38
N ALA A 43 -34.78 13.35 41.27
CA ALA A 43 -34.90 14.78 41.53
C ALA A 43 -35.13 15.15 43.02
N HIS A 44 -35.39 14.17 43.89
CA HIS A 44 -35.96 14.40 45.23
C HIS A 44 -35.08 13.94 46.41
N TYR A 45 -33.90 13.34 46.18
CA TYR A 45 -32.99 12.94 47.26
C TYR A 45 -31.63 13.66 47.19
N THR A 46 -31.02 13.90 48.35
CA THR A 46 -29.79 14.69 48.54
C THR A 46 -28.59 13.80 48.86
N ALA A 47 -27.37 14.35 48.87
CA ALA A 47 -26.11 13.65 49.16
C ALA A 47 -26.14 12.79 50.45
N ASP A 48 -26.87 13.25 51.47
CA ASP A 48 -26.96 12.62 52.79
C ASP A 48 -28.05 11.53 52.92
N THR A 49 -28.78 11.20 51.86
CA THR A 49 -29.82 10.16 51.90
C THR A 49 -29.19 8.77 51.99
N VAL A 50 -29.50 8.02 53.05
CA VAL A 50 -29.05 6.63 53.26
C VAL A 50 -29.93 5.70 52.44
N ALA A 51 -29.36 4.69 51.79
CA ALA A 51 -30.12 3.69 51.06
C ALA A 51 -30.21 2.38 51.86
N ASP A 52 -31.41 1.83 51.97
CA ASP A 52 -31.68 0.56 52.63
C ASP A 52 -32.16 -0.47 51.61
N LEU A 53 -31.35 -1.53 51.45
CA LEU A 53 -31.55 -2.65 50.53
C LEU A 53 -31.94 -3.95 51.26
N SER A 54 -32.22 -3.89 52.57
CA SER A 54 -32.46 -5.08 53.41
C SER A 54 -33.69 -5.90 52.99
N GLN A 55 -34.68 -5.27 52.35
CA GLN A 55 -35.89 -5.91 51.83
C GLN A 55 -35.86 -6.13 50.31
N LEU A 56 -34.66 -6.11 49.71
CA LEU A 56 -34.49 -6.46 48.31
C LEU A 56 -34.72 -7.96 48.11
N GLY A 57 -35.65 -8.30 47.23
CA GLY A 57 -35.90 -9.68 46.81
C GLY A 57 -34.90 -10.13 45.75
N ARG A 58 -35.41 -10.63 44.63
CA ARG A 58 -34.60 -11.11 43.51
C ARG A 58 -34.04 -9.92 42.72
N LEU A 59 -32.77 -10.05 42.33
CA LEU A 59 -32.06 -9.05 41.54
C LEU A 59 -31.51 -9.68 40.26
N ASP A 60 -31.71 -9.04 39.11
CA ASP A 60 -31.06 -9.40 37.86
C ASP A 60 -30.18 -8.28 37.30
N THR A 61 -29.58 -8.50 36.13
CA THR A 61 -28.66 -7.55 35.49
C THR A 61 -29.31 -6.22 35.11
N ALA A 62 -30.61 -6.21 34.79
CA ALA A 62 -31.36 -5.00 34.45
C ALA A 62 -31.77 -4.22 35.70
N GLY A 63 -32.16 -4.91 36.77
CA GLY A 63 -32.39 -4.29 38.08
C GLY A 63 -31.11 -3.72 38.68
N ALA A 64 -30.00 -4.45 38.56
CA ALA A 64 -28.70 -4.02 39.06
C ALA A 64 -28.14 -2.79 38.35
N SER A 65 -28.32 -2.67 37.03
CA SER A 65 -27.91 -1.47 36.29
C SER A 65 -28.75 -0.26 36.69
N LEU A 66 -30.06 -0.44 36.92
CA LEU A 66 -30.95 0.62 37.40
C LEU A 66 -30.58 1.08 38.81
N LEU A 67 -30.23 0.15 39.71
CA LEU A 67 -29.74 0.46 41.06
C LEU A 67 -28.41 1.21 41.02
N ALA A 68 -27.48 0.80 40.15
CA ALA A 68 -26.22 1.50 39.95
C ALA A 68 -26.42 2.93 39.43
N GLU A 69 -27.40 3.14 38.54
CA GLU A 69 -27.75 4.46 38.02
C GLU A 69 -28.45 5.35 39.06
N LEU A 70 -29.32 4.76 39.91
CA LEU A 70 -30.09 5.48 40.94
C LEU A 70 -29.22 5.85 42.15
N LEU A 71 -28.43 4.92 42.68
CA LEU A 71 -27.67 5.11 43.92
C LEU A 71 -26.29 5.73 43.69
N GLY A 72 -25.72 5.57 42.51
CA GLY A 72 -24.34 5.97 42.23
C GLY A 72 -23.30 5.07 42.91
N SER A 73 -22.03 5.28 42.55
CA SER A 73 -20.90 4.42 42.95
C SER A 73 -20.68 4.32 44.45
N GLU A 74 -20.66 5.45 45.15
CA GLU A 74 -20.26 5.51 46.56
C GLU A 74 -21.31 4.90 47.50
N ARG A 75 -22.60 5.12 47.23
CA ARG A 75 -23.68 4.60 48.08
C ARG A 75 -23.90 3.13 47.86
N LEU A 76 -23.82 2.68 46.60
CA LEU A 76 -23.97 1.27 46.27
C LEU A 76 -22.89 0.43 46.97
N SER A 77 -21.65 0.93 47.11
CA SER A 77 -20.60 0.22 47.85
C SER A 77 -20.89 0.07 49.34
N HIS A 78 -21.50 1.07 49.99
CA HIS A 78 -21.85 1.00 51.41
C HIS A 78 -23.04 0.09 51.67
N CYS A 79 -24.07 0.14 50.82
CA CYS A 79 -25.30 -0.62 51.04
C CYS A 79 -25.19 -2.08 50.53
N ALA A 80 -24.18 -2.41 49.71
CA ALA A 80 -23.98 -3.76 49.17
C ALA A 80 -23.50 -4.80 50.20
N GLU A 81 -23.02 -4.35 51.37
CA GLU A 81 -22.52 -5.23 52.43
C GLU A 81 -23.63 -6.07 53.09
N ASP A 82 -24.86 -5.57 53.10
CA ASP A 82 -26.02 -6.23 53.73
C ASP A 82 -26.79 -7.19 52.80
N LEU A 83 -26.39 -7.31 51.53
CA LEU A 83 -27.07 -8.17 50.55
C LEU A 83 -26.54 -9.61 50.52
N PRO A 84 -27.38 -10.58 50.08
CA PRO A 84 -26.93 -11.94 49.75
C PRO A 84 -25.75 -11.96 48.77
N GLU A 85 -24.85 -12.93 48.93
CA GLU A 85 -23.60 -13.04 48.17
C GLU A 85 -23.81 -13.02 46.64
N ALA A 86 -24.87 -13.68 46.15
CA ALA A 86 -25.22 -13.70 44.73
C ALA A 86 -25.61 -12.31 44.18
N SER A 87 -26.43 -11.55 44.92
CA SER A 87 -26.85 -10.19 44.53
C SER A 87 -25.69 -9.20 44.61
N ARG A 88 -24.81 -9.37 45.60
CA ARG A 88 -23.59 -8.57 45.76
C ARG A 88 -22.60 -8.78 44.61
N ALA A 89 -22.37 -10.03 44.21
CA ALA A 89 -21.50 -10.37 43.09
C ALA A 89 -22.04 -9.80 41.76
N LEU A 90 -23.35 -9.88 41.55
CA LEU A 90 -24.00 -9.34 40.36
C LEU A 90 -23.91 -7.81 40.32
N LEU A 91 -24.20 -7.11 41.43
CA LEU A 91 -24.05 -5.66 41.51
C LEU A 91 -22.61 -5.21 41.25
N ARG A 92 -21.62 -5.90 41.83
CA ARG A 92 -20.20 -5.59 41.62
C ARG A 92 -19.78 -5.76 40.16
N ASN A 93 -20.22 -6.83 39.50
CA ASN A 93 -19.88 -7.08 38.10
C ASN A 93 -20.53 -6.06 37.16
N VAL A 94 -21.81 -5.75 37.36
CA VAL A 94 -22.51 -4.72 36.59
C VAL A 94 -21.88 -3.36 36.84
N TYR A 95 -21.56 -3.03 38.09
CA TYR A 95 -20.88 -1.80 38.46
C TYR A 95 -19.52 -1.63 37.76
N CYS A 96 -18.63 -2.62 37.85
CA CYS A 96 -17.34 -2.58 37.16
C CYS A 96 -17.55 -2.43 35.64
N SER A 97 -18.51 -3.15 35.07
CA SER A 97 -18.80 -3.04 33.63
C SER A 97 -19.37 -1.67 33.23
N VAL A 98 -20.16 -1.01 34.08
CA VAL A 98 -20.77 0.30 33.79
C VAL A 98 -19.74 1.42 33.91
N GLN A 99 -18.75 1.31 34.81
CA GLN A 99 -17.61 2.23 34.84
C GLN A 99 -16.71 2.10 33.60
N ASP A 100 -16.53 0.87 33.09
CA ASP A 100 -15.73 0.62 31.89
C ASP A 100 -16.52 0.87 30.58
N TYR A 101 -17.86 0.97 30.63
CA TYR A 101 -18.71 1.22 29.48
C TYR A 101 -18.70 2.70 29.09
N CYS A 102 -17.65 3.12 28.38
CA CYS A 102 -17.70 4.34 27.60
C CYS A 102 -18.74 4.17 26.49
N ILE A 103 -19.84 4.92 26.54
CA ILE A 103 -20.77 5.03 25.41
C ILE A 103 -19.93 5.42 24.18
N PRO A 104 -19.88 4.61 23.12
CA PRO A 104 -19.18 5.02 21.91
C PRO A 104 -19.88 6.28 21.41
N VAL A 105 -19.19 7.42 21.49
CA VAL A 105 -19.68 8.69 20.95
C VAL A 105 -19.98 8.43 19.48
N LYS A 106 -21.25 8.51 19.08
CA LYS A 106 -21.66 8.38 17.67
C LYS A 106 -20.83 9.39 16.89
N GLU A 107 -19.91 8.90 16.05
CA GLU A 107 -19.12 9.79 15.20
C GLU A 107 -20.09 10.68 14.43
N PRO A 108 -19.87 12.01 14.38
CA PRO A 108 -20.78 12.91 13.70
C PRO A 108 -20.98 12.43 12.26
N GLU A 109 -22.22 12.43 11.78
CA GLU A 109 -22.54 12.10 10.40
C GLU A 109 -21.82 13.08 9.48
N ARG A 110 -20.61 12.72 9.03
CA ARG A 110 -19.76 13.57 8.20
C ARG A 110 -20.33 13.61 6.79
N ASN A 111 -20.33 14.80 6.19
CA ASN A 111 -20.73 14.97 4.80
C ASN A 111 -19.90 14.07 3.88
N VAL A 112 -20.55 13.44 2.90
CA VAL A 112 -19.89 12.54 1.93
C VAL A 112 -18.73 13.24 1.20
N LEU A 113 -18.89 14.54 0.88
CA LEU A 113 -17.84 15.37 0.30
C LEU A 113 -16.61 15.52 1.22
N LEU A 114 -16.83 15.68 2.52
CA LEU A 114 -15.77 15.75 3.51
C LEU A 114 -15.06 14.41 3.65
N MET A 115 -15.79 13.29 3.61
CA MET A 115 -15.18 11.95 3.60
C MET A 115 -14.35 11.70 2.34
N LEU A 116 -14.82 12.16 1.17
CA LEU A 116 -14.08 12.06 -0.08
C LEU A 116 -12.80 12.90 -0.03
N LEU A 117 -12.89 14.16 0.42
CA LEU A 117 -11.72 15.02 0.60
C LEU A 117 -10.73 14.44 1.62
N GLU A 118 -11.23 13.86 2.71
CA GLU A 118 -10.40 13.21 3.72
C GLU A 118 -9.68 11.99 3.12
N ARG A 119 -10.36 11.18 2.32
CA ARG A 119 -9.76 10.04 1.64
C ARG A 119 -8.69 10.46 0.63
N ILE A 120 -8.96 11.51 -0.15
CA ILE A 120 -7.99 12.12 -1.07
C ILE A 120 -6.81 12.68 -0.29
N GLY A 121 -7.06 13.44 0.79
CA GLY A 121 -6.02 14.03 1.63
C GLY A 121 -5.11 12.99 2.27
N ARG A 122 -5.68 11.89 2.78
CA ARG A 122 -4.91 10.75 3.29
C ARG A 122 -4.09 10.09 2.18
N ALA A 123 -4.66 9.87 0.99
CA ALA A 123 -3.96 9.28 -0.14
C ALA A 123 -2.79 10.16 -0.64
N VAL A 124 -3.00 11.47 -0.71
CA VAL A 124 -1.93 12.43 -1.06
C VAL A 124 -0.85 12.44 0.02
N GLY A 125 -1.24 12.37 1.29
CA GLY A 125 -0.30 12.27 2.42
C GLY A 125 0.57 11.01 2.35
N THR A 126 -0.02 9.85 2.06
CA THR A 126 0.74 8.60 1.88
C THR A 126 1.66 8.66 0.67
N LEU A 127 1.19 9.19 -0.47
CA LEU A 127 2.01 9.36 -1.68
C LEU A 127 3.20 10.29 -1.43
N TRP A 128 3.01 11.38 -0.67
CA TRP A 128 4.08 12.29 -0.30
C TRP A 128 5.13 11.60 0.57
N GLN A 129 4.70 10.85 1.58
CA GLN A 129 5.59 10.09 2.45
C GLN A 129 6.37 9.02 1.68
N ASP A 130 5.71 8.25 0.82
CA ASP A 130 6.36 7.25 -0.03
C ASP A 130 7.39 7.89 -0.98
N SER A 131 7.06 9.05 -1.55
CA SER A 131 7.98 9.81 -2.41
C SER A 131 9.22 10.27 -1.65
N MET A 132 9.06 10.79 -0.43
CA MET A 132 10.19 11.18 0.42
C MET A 132 11.06 9.97 0.82
N GLN A 133 10.45 8.83 1.12
CA GLN A 133 11.18 7.59 1.42
C GLN A 133 11.97 7.10 0.20
N LEU A 134 11.37 7.14 -1.00
CA LEU A 134 12.06 6.79 -2.23
C LEU A 134 13.25 7.72 -2.49
N LEU A 135 13.07 9.03 -2.32
CA LEU A 135 14.14 10.01 -2.49
C LEU A 135 15.29 9.78 -1.50
N GLY A 136 14.96 9.50 -0.23
CA GLY A 136 15.94 9.14 0.79
C GLY A 136 16.69 7.84 0.45
N PHE A 137 15.97 6.83 -0.03
CA PHE A 137 16.55 5.54 -0.42
C PHE A 137 17.48 5.67 -1.64
N ILE A 138 17.08 6.46 -2.64
CA ILE A 138 17.93 6.82 -3.78
C ILE A 138 19.22 7.49 -3.28
N GLY A 139 19.12 8.42 -2.33
CA GLY A 139 20.26 9.06 -1.69
C GLY A 139 21.23 8.04 -1.07
N VAL A 140 20.72 7.08 -0.30
CA VAL A 140 21.53 6.01 0.31
C VAL A 140 22.17 5.11 -0.75
N ILE A 141 21.46 4.76 -1.82
CA ILE A 141 22.03 3.97 -2.93
C ILE A 141 23.18 4.74 -3.57
N LEU A 142 22.97 6.01 -3.91
CA LEU A 142 23.97 6.83 -4.60
C LEU A 142 25.22 7.03 -3.73
N GLU A 143 25.03 7.32 -2.45
CA GLU A 143 26.10 7.46 -1.47
C GLU A 143 26.90 6.15 -1.32
N THR A 144 26.20 5.01 -1.29
CA THR A 144 26.82 3.68 -1.21
C THR A 144 27.59 3.34 -2.50
N LEU A 145 27.02 3.60 -3.67
CA LEU A 145 27.69 3.43 -4.96
C LEU A 145 28.94 4.30 -5.06
N LEU A 146 28.88 5.57 -4.64
CA LEU A 146 30.01 6.49 -4.68
C LEU A 146 31.14 6.03 -3.75
N ARG A 147 30.83 5.66 -2.50
CA ARG A 147 31.82 5.10 -1.57
C ARG A 147 32.48 3.84 -2.11
N ARG A 148 31.71 2.97 -2.77
CA ARG A 148 32.23 1.74 -3.38
C ARG A 148 33.04 2.01 -4.64
N ALA A 149 32.68 2.99 -5.46
CA ALA A 149 33.48 3.41 -6.60
C ALA A 149 34.88 3.90 -6.16
N LEU A 150 34.97 4.55 -5.00
CA LEU A 150 36.25 4.98 -4.41
C LEU A 150 37.03 3.84 -3.74
N THR A 151 36.44 2.65 -3.55
CA THR A 151 37.09 1.46 -2.95
C THR A 151 36.95 0.21 -3.83
N PRO A 152 37.58 0.19 -5.03
CA PRO A 152 37.38 -0.85 -6.05
C PRO A 152 37.76 -2.27 -5.60
N HIS A 153 38.71 -2.43 -4.67
CA HIS A 153 39.15 -3.74 -4.21
C HIS A 153 38.08 -4.53 -3.43
N ARG A 154 36.97 -3.91 -3.03
CA ARG A 154 35.84 -4.55 -2.33
C ARG A 154 34.66 -4.91 -3.25
N TRP A 155 34.81 -4.76 -4.56
CA TRP A 155 33.76 -5.06 -5.52
C TRP A 155 33.50 -6.57 -5.59
N ARG A 156 32.27 -6.97 -5.26
CA ARG A 156 31.81 -8.35 -5.42
C ARG A 156 31.21 -8.49 -6.82
N LEU A 157 32.04 -8.86 -7.79
CA LEU A 157 31.61 -9.02 -9.19
C LEU A 157 30.74 -10.28 -9.39
N THR A 158 30.97 -11.34 -8.61
CA THR A 158 30.23 -12.61 -8.77
C THR A 158 28.71 -12.45 -8.60
N PRO A 159 28.19 -11.76 -7.55
CA PRO A 159 26.76 -11.50 -7.43
C PRO A 159 26.20 -10.59 -8.54
N VAL A 160 27.01 -9.63 -9.05
CA VAL A 160 26.60 -8.76 -10.15
C VAL A 160 26.38 -9.56 -11.42
N VAL A 161 27.33 -10.43 -11.78
CA VAL A 161 27.23 -11.28 -12.98
C VAL A 161 26.04 -12.24 -12.88
N ALA A 162 25.83 -12.87 -11.72
CA ALA A 162 24.68 -13.74 -11.50
C ALA A 162 23.35 -12.99 -11.69
N HIS A 163 23.25 -11.75 -11.18
CA HIS A 163 22.07 -10.93 -11.42
C HIS A 163 21.96 -10.44 -12.88
N ILE A 164 23.06 -10.20 -13.60
CA ILE A 164 23.01 -9.87 -15.03
C ILE A 164 22.44 -11.03 -15.85
N GLU A 165 22.85 -12.26 -15.56
CA GLU A 165 22.28 -13.45 -16.19
C GLU A 165 20.76 -13.56 -15.92
N GLN A 166 20.37 -13.50 -14.64
CA GLN A 166 18.98 -13.66 -14.23
C GLN A 166 18.04 -12.54 -14.73
N THR A 167 18.54 -11.31 -14.80
CA THR A 167 17.74 -10.14 -15.19
C THR A 167 17.86 -9.80 -16.66
N GLY A 168 19.01 -10.06 -17.29
CA GLY A 168 19.29 -9.78 -18.68
C GLY A 168 18.98 -10.97 -19.57
N LEU A 169 19.79 -12.03 -19.48
CA LEU A 169 19.72 -13.16 -20.41
C LEU A 169 18.36 -13.86 -20.37
N ASP A 170 17.84 -14.14 -19.17
CA ASP A 170 16.55 -14.81 -19.05
C ASP A 170 15.37 -13.94 -19.53
N ALA A 171 15.52 -12.61 -19.58
CA ALA A 171 14.47 -11.68 -20.03
C ALA A 171 14.54 -11.42 -21.54
N ALA A 172 15.70 -11.62 -22.16
CA ALA A 172 15.94 -11.30 -23.57
C ALA A 172 14.94 -11.94 -24.55
N PRO A 173 14.55 -13.23 -24.43
CA PRO A 173 13.61 -13.84 -25.38
C PRO A 173 12.23 -13.18 -25.36
N ILE A 174 11.74 -12.82 -24.17
CA ILE A 174 10.42 -12.20 -24.02
C ILE A 174 10.45 -10.76 -24.52
N VAL A 175 11.52 -10.00 -24.23
CA VAL A 175 11.71 -8.64 -24.76
C VAL A 175 11.78 -8.65 -26.29
N ALA A 176 12.59 -9.55 -26.86
CA ALA A 176 12.77 -9.69 -28.31
C ALA A 176 11.44 -10.03 -29.00
N LEU A 177 10.71 -11.03 -28.50
CA LEU A 177 9.43 -11.43 -29.06
C LEU A 177 8.39 -10.31 -28.98
N LEU A 178 8.25 -9.68 -27.80
CA LEU A 178 7.27 -8.61 -27.59
C LEU A 178 7.54 -7.42 -28.50
N THR A 179 8.79 -6.96 -28.57
CA THR A 179 9.17 -5.80 -29.39
C THR A 179 9.07 -6.09 -30.88
N PHE A 180 9.41 -7.31 -31.32
CA PHE A 180 9.15 -7.76 -32.68
C PHE A 180 7.66 -7.69 -33.05
N LEU A 181 6.79 -8.23 -32.20
CA LEU A 181 5.35 -8.22 -32.44
C LEU A 181 4.79 -6.79 -32.44
N VAL A 182 5.19 -5.95 -31.50
CA VAL A 182 4.77 -4.54 -31.48
C VAL A 182 5.29 -3.81 -32.73
N GLY A 183 6.51 -4.10 -33.18
CA GLY A 183 7.08 -3.52 -34.39
C GLY A 183 6.30 -3.87 -35.65
N ALA A 184 5.92 -5.14 -35.78
CA ALA A 184 5.04 -5.60 -36.85
C ALA A 184 3.66 -4.91 -36.81
N VAL A 185 3.05 -4.81 -35.63
CA VAL A 185 1.75 -4.15 -35.45
C VAL A 185 1.83 -2.67 -35.79
N VAL A 186 2.84 -1.95 -35.31
CA VAL A 186 3.05 -0.52 -35.59
C VAL A 186 3.27 -0.29 -37.10
N ALA A 187 4.07 -1.13 -37.76
CA ALA A 187 4.27 -1.04 -39.20
C ALA A 187 2.96 -1.27 -39.98
N PHE A 188 2.16 -2.26 -39.58
CA PHE A 188 0.89 -2.56 -40.24
C PHE A 188 -0.11 -1.41 -40.10
N LEU A 189 -0.26 -0.87 -38.88
CA LEU A 189 -1.14 0.28 -38.63
C LEU A 189 -0.62 1.52 -39.36
N GLY A 190 0.69 1.79 -39.29
CA GLY A 190 1.33 2.91 -39.98
C GLY A 190 1.11 2.86 -41.49
N ALA A 191 1.36 1.70 -42.11
CA ALA A 191 1.12 1.46 -43.52
C ALA A 191 -0.34 1.74 -43.92
N THR A 192 -1.29 1.26 -43.12
CA THR A 192 -2.72 1.43 -43.37
C THR A 192 -3.14 2.90 -43.29
N VAL A 193 -2.64 3.64 -42.30
CA VAL A 193 -2.94 5.07 -42.14
C VAL A 193 -2.29 5.89 -43.25
N LEU A 194 -1.02 5.65 -43.56
CA LEU A 194 -0.28 6.39 -44.60
C LEU A 194 -0.76 6.06 -46.02
N ALA A 195 -1.37 4.89 -46.23
CA ALA A 195 -1.97 4.52 -47.52
C ALA A 195 -3.09 5.50 -47.93
N ALA A 196 -3.87 6.02 -46.98
CA ALA A 196 -4.89 7.01 -47.25
C ALA A 196 -4.32 8.33 -47.81
N PHE A 197 -3.04 8.61 -47.57
CA PHE A 197 -2.33 9.79 -48.04
C PHE A 197 -1.37 9.50 -49.21
N GLY A 198 -1.34 8.27 -49.73
CA GLY A 198 -0.38 7.86 -50.77
C GLY A 198 1.08 7.84 -50.30
N ALA A 199 1.31 7.76 -48.99
CA ALA A 199 2.59 8.03 -48.33
C ALA A 199 3.18 6.78 -47.65
N THR A 200 2.85 5.57 -48.11
CA THR A 200 3.19 4.30 -47.42
C THR A 200 4.68 4.07 -47.22
N ILE A 201 5.54 4.70 -48.03
CA ILE A 201 7.00 4.61 -47.91
C ILE A 201 7.52 5.18 -46.58
N PHE A 202 6.87 6.21 -46.03
CA PHE A 202 7.21 6.81 -44.73
C PHE A 202 6.85 5.93 -43.53
N THR A 203 6.25 4.75 -43.77
CA THR A 203 6.04 3.74 -42.72
C THR A 203 7.39 3.27 -42.14
N VAL A 204 8.43 3.22 -42.98
CA VAL A 204 9.79 2.85 -42.55
C VAL A 204 10.31 3.84 -41.52
N ASP A 205 10.18 5.13 -41.81
CA ASP A 205 10.61 6.21 -40.92
C ASP A 205 9.82 6.20 -39.62
N LEU A 206 8.50 6.01 -39.72
CA LEU A 206 7.62 5.91 -38.54
C LEU A 206 8.07 4.79 -37.62
N VAL A 207 8.30 3.58 -38.16
CA VAL A 207 8.74 2.43 -37.36
C VAL A 207 10.07 2.74 -36.70
N ALA A 208 11.07 3.12 -37.49
CA ALA A 208 12.42 3.21 -36.96
C ALA A 208 12.62 4.44 -36.04
N PHE A 209 12.03 5.60 -36.34
CA PHE A 209 12.03 6.74 -35.42
C PHE A 209 11.36 6.39 -34.08
N SER A 210 10.16 5.79 -34.14
CA SER A 210 9.39 5.50 -32.94
C SER A 210 10.05 4.42 -32.07
N PHE A 211 10.66 3.40 -32.67
CA PHE A 211 11.36 2.34 -31.93
C PHE A 211 12.67 2.80 -31.33
N LEU A 212 13.47 3.58 -32.07
CA LEU A 212 14.76 4.05 -31.58
C LEU A 212 14.61 5.05 -30.44
N ARG A 213 13.59 5.92 -30.47
CA ARG A 213 13.43 6.97 -29.45
C ARG A 213 12.60 6.54 -28.24
N GLU A 214 11.50 5.82 -28.45
CA GLU A 214 10.45 5.68 -27.43
C GLU A 214 10.11 4.21 -27.17
N PHE A 215 9.60 3.48 -28.17
CA PHE A 215 8.98 2.17 -27.93
C PHE A 215 9.94 1.13 -27.37
N ALA A 216 11.17 1.02 -27.91
CA ALA A 216 12.07 -0.04 -27.48
C ALA A 216 12.45 0.11 -25.99
N VAL A 217 12.79 1.33 -25.57
CA VAL A 217 13.20 1.60 -24.18
C VAL A 217 12.01 1.51 -23.22
N LEU A 218 10.85 2.05 -23.61
CA LEU A 218 9.64 2.03 -22.79
C LEU A 218 9.12 0.60 -22.58
N LEU A 219 8.99 -0.19 -23.66
CA LEU A 219 8.49 -1.57 -23.57
C LEU A 219 9.44 -2.46 -22.75
N THR A 220 10.76 -2.30 -22.95
CA THR A 220 11.76 -3.01 -22.15
C THR A 220 11.64 -2.63 -20.69
N ALA A 221 11.53 -1.35 -20.36
CA ALA A 221 11.43 -0.87 -19.00
C ALA A 221 10.13 -1.34 -18.30
N ILE A 222 8.99 -1.30 -18.98
CA ILE A 222 7.71 -1.79 -18.44
C ILE A 222 7.78 -3.29 -18.15
N LEU A 223 8.34 -4.09 -19.07
CA LEU A 223 8.51 -5.52 -18.85
C LEU A 223 9.44 -5.80 -17.66
N MET A 224 10.56 -5.07 -17.58
CA MET A 224 11.53 -5.22 -16.49
C MET A 224 10.97 -4.74 -15.15
N ALA A 225 10.12 -3.72 -15.13
CA ALA A 225 9.36 -3.31 -13.96
C ALA A 225 8.44 -4.45 -13.48
N GLY A 226 7.71 -5.10 -14.39
CA GLY A 226 6.85 -6.24 -14.06
C GLY A 226 7.62 -7.44 -13.51
N ARG A 227 8.67 -7.87 -14.21
CA ARG A 227 9.41 -9.11 -13.89
C ARG A 227 10.46 -8.90 -12.79
N THR A 228 11.36 -7.96 -13.00
CA THR A 228 12.60 -7.83 -12.22
C THR A 228 12.36 -7.05 -10.93
N ALA A 229 11.56 -5.97 -10.95
CA ALA A 229 11.22 -5.27 -9.72
C ALA A 229 10.42 -6.17 -8.76
N SER A 230 9.47 -6.95 -9.28
CA SER A 230 8.75 -7.98 -8.52
C SER A 230 9.69 -9.00 -7.90
N ALA A 231 10.62 -9.55 -8.70
CA ALA A 231 11.58 -10.54 -8.22
C ALA A 231 12.49 -9.97 -7.12
N PHE A 232 12.98 -8.74 -7.27
CA PHE A 232 13.78 -8.08 -6.23
C PHE A 232 12.98 -7.84 -4.95
N THR A 233 11.74 -7.39 -5.09
CA THR A 233 10.81 -7.18 -3.97
C THR A 233 10.54 -8.48 -3.23
N ALA A 234 10.22 -9.55 -3.95
CA ALA A 234 9.93 -10.86 -3.37
C ALA A 234 11.16 -11.48 -2.69
N GLN A 235 12.34 -11.38 -3.30
CA GLN A 235 13.58 -11.88 -2.72
C GLN A 235 13.94 -11.14 -1.44
N ILE A 236 14.03 -9.81 -1.47
CA ILE A 236 14.37 -9.00 -0.29
C ILE A 236 13.27 -9.11 0.77
N GLY A 237 12.01 -9.12 0.36
CA GLY A 237 10.87 -9.29 1.25
C GLY A 237 10.85 -10.63 1.97
N SER A 238 11.16 -11.73 1.27
CA SER A 238 11.31 -13.05 1.89
C SER A 238 12.50 -13.10 2.85
N MET A 239 13.64 -12.52 2.47
CA MET A 239 14.81 -12.44 3.36
C MET A 239 14.49 -11.60 4.62
N LYS A 240 13.68 -10.54 4.48
CA LYS A 240 13.22 -9.74 5.61
C LYS A 240 12.27 -10.54 6.51
N ALA A 241 11.35 -11.29 5.93
CA ALA A 241 10.40 -12.12 6.69
C ALA A 241 11.08 -13.27 7.44
N ASN A 242 12.19 -13.79 6.91
CA ASN A 242 13.01 -14.83 7.54
C ASN A 242 14.11 -14.27 8.47
N GLU A 243 14.10 -12.97 8.79
CA GLU A 243 15.11 -12.30 9.62
C GLU A 243 16.56 -12.39 9.10
N GLU A 244 16.77 -12.78 7.84
CA GLU A 244 18.09 -12.90 7.22
C GLU A 244 18.77 -11.52 7.08
N ILE A 245 18.00 -10.46 6.85
CA ILE A 245 18.53 -9.09 6.76
C ILE A 245 19.06 -8.63 8.12
N ASP A 246 18.39 -8.98 9.20
CA ASP A 246 18.83 -8.61 10.55
C ASP A 246 20.05 -9.46 10.96
N ALA A 247 20.11 -10.73 10.56
CA ALA A 247 21.32 -11.53 10.69
C ALA A 247 22.53 -10.92 9.96
N ILE A 248 22.34 -10.35 8.76
CA ILE A 248 23.41 -9.63 8.06
C ILE A 248 23.91 -8.42 8.87
N ARG A 249 22.99 -7.68 9.51
CA ARG A 249 23.34 -6.53 10.35
C ARG A 249 24.08 -6.94 11.61
N THR A 250 23.70 -8.05 12.26
CA THR A 250 24.40 -8.55 13.46
C THR A 250 25.82 -9.03 13.16
N LEU A 251 26.07 -9.50 11.94
CA LEU A 251 27.41 -9.83 11.43
C LEU A 251 28.27 -8.58 11.11
N GLY A 252 27.76 -7.36 11.34
CA GLY A 252 28.46 -6.10 11.06
C GLY A 252 28.55 -5.76 9.57
N LEU A 253 27.73 -6.40 8.74
CA LEU A 253 27.72 -6.18 7.30
C LEU A 253 26.57 -5.23 6.91
N ASN A 254 26.78 -4.41 5.88
CA ASN A 254 25.76 -3.49 5.41
C ASN A 254 24.85 -4.17 4.37
N PRO A 255 23.53 -4.32 4.63
CA PRO A 255 22.61 -4.95 3.68
C PRO A 255 22.47 -4.17 2.36
N MET A 256 22.64 -2.84 2.38
CA MET A 256 22.60 -2.03 1.16
C MET A 256 23.72 -2.43 0.19
N GLU A 257 24.91 -2.69 0.71
CA GLU A 257 26.07 -3.04 -0.09
C GLU A 257 26.01 -4.47 -0.64
N LEU A 258 25.42 -5.39 0.12
CA LEU A 258 25.34 -6.80 -0.24
C LEU A 258 24.13 -7.15 -1.09
N LEU A 259 23.00 -6.47 -0.88
CA LEU A 259 21.73 -6.82 -1.52
C LEU A 259 21.36 -5.82 -2.62
N VAL A 260 21.48 -4.52 -2.37
CA VAL A 260 20.94 -3.50 -3.29
C VAL A 260 21.93 -3.15 -4.40
N VAL A 261 23.18 -2.85 -4.04
CA VAL A 261 24.20 -2.44 -5.02
C VAL A 261 24.38 -3.44 -6.17
N PRO A 262 24.51 -4.76 -5.93
CA PRO A 262 24.68 -5.71 -7.03
C PRO A 262 23.48 -5.77 -7.97
N ARG A 263 22.26 -5.65 -7.44
CA ARG A 263 21.00 -5.64 -8.20
C ARG A 263 20.86 -4.38 -9.05
N VAL A 264 21.19 -3.22 -8.49
CA VAL A 264 21.18 -1.93 -9.21
C VAL A 264 22.21 -1.94 -10.34
N LEU A 265 23.44 -2.40 -10.07
CA LEU A 265 24.49 -2.49 -11.09
C LEU A 265 24.13 -3.49 -12.19
N ALA A 266 23.56 -4.64 -11.83
CA ALA A 266 23.11 -5.62 -12.81
C ALA A 266 22.04 -5.02 -13.73
N LEU A 267 21.03 -4.34 -13.18
CA LEU A 267 19.97 -3.75 -14.00
C LEU A 267 20.46 -2.57 -14.86
N LEU A 268 21.40 -1.77 -14.33
CA LEU A 268 22.06 -0.68 -15.08
C LEU A 268 22.80 -1.17 -16.33
N ILE A 269 23.26 -2.43 -16.35
CA ILE A 269 23.93 -3.05 -17.50
C ILE A 269 22.91 -3.80 -18.37
N SER A 270 22.06 -4.61 -17.74
CA SER A 270 21.10 -5.48 -18.43
C SER A 270 20.06 -4.68 -19.22
N LEU A 271 19.51 -3.59 -18.66
CA LEU A 271 18.40 -2.89 -19.31
C LEU A 271 18.83 -2.16 -20.59
N PRO A 272 19.95 -1.40 -20.66
CA PRO A 272 20.43 -0.86 -21.93
C PRO A 272 20.73 -1.93 -22.99
N LEU A 273 21.29 -3.07 -22.58
CA LEU A 273 21.54 -4.19 -23.49
C LEU A 273 20.24 -4.79 -24.03
N LEU A 274 19.23 -4.97 -23.16
CA LEU A 274 17.90 -5.43 -23.56
C LEU A 274 17.20 -4.41 -24.46
N THR A 275 17.34 -3.11 -24.19
CA THR A 275 16.81 -2.04 -25.03
C THR A 275 17.44 -2.07 -26.42
N PHE A 276 18.75 -2.32 -26.52
CA PHE A 276 19.40 -2.49 -27.81
C PHE A 276 18.81 -3.67 -28.61
N ILE A 277 18.60 -4.83 -27.95
CA ILE A 277 17.94 -5.99 -28.56
C ILE A 277 16.51 -5.63 -28.98
N ALA A 278 15.77 -4.93 -28.13
CA ALA A 278 14.40 -4.48 -28.40
C ALA A 278 14.31 -3.56 -29.63
N MET A 279 15.26 -2.64 -29.80
CA MET A 279 15.33 -1.76 -30.98
C MET A 279 15.49 -2.58 -32.25
N ILE A 280 16.44 -3.53 -32.25
CA ILE A 280 16.69 -4.39 -33.42
C ILE A 280 15.46 -5.25 -33.72
N CYS A 281 14.92 -5.94 -32.72
CA CYS A 281 13.78 -6.83 -32.91
C CYS A 281 12.53 -6.07 -33.38
N GLY A 282 12.27 -4.88 -32.85
CA GLY A 282 11.17 -4.03 -33.29
C GLY A 282 11.31 -3.55 -34.73
N ILE A 283 12.49 -3.09 -35.12
CA ILE A 283 12.78 -2.70 -36.51
C ILE A 283 12.62 -3.89 -37.46
N VAL A 284 13.14 -5.07 -37.08
CA VAL A 284 13.00 -6.30 -37.87
C VAL A 284 11.54 -6.71 -38.00
N GLY A 285 10.74 -6.60 -36.94
CA GLY A 285 9.30 -6.86 -36.99
C GLY A 285 8.58 -5.94 -37.98
N GLY A 286 8.91 -4.65 -37.97
CA GLY A 286 8.36 -3.69 -38.93
C GLY A 286 8.85 -3.93 -40.37
N ALA A 287 10.11 -4.31 -40.55
CA ALA A 287 10.69 -4.64 -41.85
C ALA A 287 9.97 -5.84 -42.50
N VAL A 288 9.66 -6.89 -41.72
CA VAL A 288 8.91 -8.06 -42.20
C VAL A 288 7.54 -7.65 -42.73
N VAL A 289 6.81 -6.80 -42.00
CA VAL A 289 5.49 -6.32 -42.45
C VAL A 289 5.60 -5.41 -43.67
N CYS A 290 6.59 -4.52 -43.73
CA CYS A 290 6.81 -3.68 -44.91
C CYS A 290 7.12 -4.52 -46.16
N ALA A 291 7.90 -5.60 -46.00
CA ALA A 291 8.18 -6.52 -47.10
C ALA A 291 6.94 -7.27 -47.58
N LEU A 292 6.13 -7.79 -46.66
CA LEU A 292 4.96 -8.60 -46.99
C LEU A 292 3.75 -7.79 -47.45
N SER A 293 3.49 -6.63 -46.84
CA SER A 293 2.29 -5.83 -47.09
C SER A 293 2.50 -4.71 -48.11
N LEU A 294 3.70 -4.12 -48.17
CA LEU A 294 4.00 -2.97 -49.04
C LEU A 294 4.91 -3.34 -50.23
N GLY A 295 5.44 -4.57 -50.27
CA GLY A 295 6.38 -4.99 -51.31
C GLY A 295 7.74 -4.29 -51.24
N ILE A 296 8.08 -3.68 -50.10
CA ILE A 296 9.35 -2.97 -49.89
C ILE A 296 10.43 -4.03 -49.65
N SER A 297 11.44 -4.09 -50.52
CA SER A 297 12.53 -5.04 -50.35
C SER A 297 13.35 -4.73 -49.08
N PRO A 298 13.92 -5.74 -48.39
CA PRO A 298 14.78 -5.50 -47.23
C PRO A 298 15.96 -4.56 -47.51
N ALA A 299 16.50 -4.60 -48.74
CA ALA A 299 17.57 -3.70 -49.17
C ALA A 299 17.09 -2.24 -49.26
N MET A 300 15.89 -2.01 -49.80
CA MET A 300 15.28 -0.68 -49.82
C MET A 300 14.98 -0.18 -48.40
N PHE A 301 14.41 -1.04 -47.55
CA PHE A 301 14.13 -0.70 -46.14
C PHE A 301 15.40 -0.24 -45.41
N LEU A 302 16.51 -0.97 -45.58
CA LEU A 302 17.78 -0.62 -44.95
C LEU A 302 18.37 0.68 -45.52
N SER A 303 18.21 0.92 -46.83
CA SER A 303 18.65 2.15 -47.48
C SER A 303 17.91 3.38 -46.94
N LEU A 304 16.58 3.27 -46.73
CA LEU A 304 15.77 4.34 -46.13
C LEU A 304 16.22 4.60 -44.68
N LEU A 305 16.37 3.52 -43.90
CA LEU A 305 16.87 3.61 -42.52
C LEU A 305 18.22 4.33 -42.41
N GLN A 306 19.15 4.09 -43.34
CA GLN A 306 20.47 4.74 -43.33
C GLN A 306 20.43 6.20 -43.79
N THR A 307 19.49 6.54 -44.66
CA THR A 307 19.42 7.87 -45.27
C THR A 307 18.63 8.84 -44.40
N ASP A 308 17.51 8.38 -43.84
CA ASP A 308 16.51 9.23 -43.21
C ASP A 308 16.63 9.27 -41.67
N ILE A 309 17.40 8.37 -41.06
CA ILE A 309 17.44 8.20 -39.60
C ILE A 309 18.85 8.43 -39.04
N GLY A 310 18.97 9.51 -38.27
CA GLY A 310 20.21 9.84 -37.58
C GLY A 310 20.50 8.90 -36.40
N VAL A 311 21.79 8.64 -36.17
CA VAL A 311 22.31 7.90 -34.99
C VAL A 311 21.90 8.59 -33.67
N GLN A 312 21.55 9.87 -33.72
CA GLN A 312 21.04 10.63 -32.57
C GLN A 312 19.80 9.99 -31.94
N HIS A 313 18.85 9.49 -32.75
CA HIS A 313 17.63 8.86 -32.22
C HIS A 313 17.93 7.60 -31.43
N PHE A 314 18.89 6.81 -31.90
CA PHE A 314 19.41 5.65 -31.18
C PHE A 314 20.04 6.05 -29.84
N LEU A 315 20.90 7.07 -29.84
CA LEU A 315 21.57 7.54 -28.63
C LEU A 315 20.59 8.13 -27.61
N VAL A 316 19.58 8.88 -28.06
CA VAL A 316 18.52 9.43 -27.19
C VAL A 316 17.76 8.32 -26.48
N GLY A 317 17.28 7.30 -27.22
CA GLY A 317 16.58 6.17 -26.61
C GLY A 317 17.46 5.37 -25.66
N LEU A 318 18.71 5.09 -26.05
CA LEU A 318 19.65 4.33 -25.22
C LEU A 318 20.07 5.11 -23.97
N ALA A 319 20.18 6.44 -24.05
CA ALA A 319 20.54 7.30 -22.91
C ALA A 319 19.47 7.29 -21.81
N LYS A 320 18.18 7.05 -22.13
CA LYS A 320 17.10 6.93 -21.14
C LYS A 320 17.20 5.63 -20.33
N ALA A 321 17.67 4.54 -20.95
CA ALA A 321 17.65 3.20 -20.36
C ALA A 321 18.33 3.11 -18.96
N PRO A 322 19.53 3.67 -18.73
CA PRO A 322 20.16 3.64 -17.40
C PRO A 322 19.33 4.30 -16.29
N PHE A 323 18.61 5.39 -16.61
CA PHE A 323 17.76 6.07 -15.63
C PHE A 323 16.57 5.21 -15.21
N PHE A 324 15.91 4.58 -16.19
CA PHE A 324 14.84 3.62 -15.91
C PHE A 324 15.35 2.41 -15.13
N ALA A 325 16.50 1.88 -15.50
CA ALA A 325 17.14 0.77 -14.80
C ALA A 325 17.38 1.09 -13.32
N PHE A 326 17.94 2.25 -13.03
CA PHE A 326 18.19 2.69 -11.66
C PHE A 326 16.89 2.79 -10.86
N LEU A 327 15.86 3.42 -11.41
CA LEU A 327 14.57 3.62 -10.73
C LEU A 327 13.84 2.31 -10.48
N ILE A 328 13.78 1.43 -11.49
CA ILE A 328 13.16 0.10 -11.36
C ILE A 328 13.86 -0.71 -10.26
N ALA A 329 15.20 -0.72 -10.23
CA ALA A 329 15.95 -1.42 -9.20
C ALA A 329 15.75 -0.81 -7.81
N ALA A 330 15.75 0.53 -7.71
CA ALA A 330 15.56 1.25 -6.46
C ALA A 330 14.17 1.00 -5.86
N ILE A 331 13.11 1.11 -6.67
CA ILE A 331 11.72 0.87 -6.25
C ILE A 331 11.54 -0.59 -5.82
N GLY A 332 12.01 -1.55 -6.61
CA GLY A 332 11.90 -2.97 -6.27
C GLY A 332 12.66 -3.34 -4.98
N CYS A 333 13.83 -2.75 -4.75
CA CYS A 333 14.57 -2.97 -3.51
C CYS A 333 13.88 -2.29 -2.31
N LEU A 334 13.39 -1.06 -2.47
CA LEU A 334 12.72 -0.31 -1.42
C LEU A 334 11.46 -1.03 -0.93
N GLU A 335 10.59 -1.44 -1.85
CA GLU A 335 9.36 -2.16 -1.50
C GLU A 335 9.68 -3.50 -0.83
N GLY A 336 10.76 -4.18 -1.23
CA GLY A 336 11.26 -5.37 -0.54
C GLY A 336 11.63 -5.11 0.92
N PHE A 337 12.23 -3.96 1.23
CA PHE A 337 12.52 -3.54 2.60
C PHE A 337 11.29 -3.09 3.39
N LYS A 338 10.14 -2.81 2.75
CA LYS A 338 8.89 -2.42 3.44
C LYS A 338 8.04 -3.60 3.93
N VAL A 339 8.28 -4.82 3.41
CA VAL A 339 7.54 -6.04 3.77
C VAL A 339 7.50 -6.30 5.29
N SER A 340 6.37 -6.78 5.80
CA SER A 340 6.07 -6.93 7.24
C SER A 340 5.97 -8.39 7.73
N GLY A 341 6.86 -9.27 7.28
CA GLY A 341 7.01 -10.64 7.84
C GLY A 341 5.96 -11.68 7.43
N SER A 342 4.92 -11.30 6.68
CA SER A 342 3.91 -12.24 6.15
C SER A 342 4.01 -12.43 4.64
N ALA A 343 3.63 -13.61 4.15
CA ALA A 343 3.58 -13.90 2.70
C ALA A 343 2.59 -12.99 1.95
N GLU A 344 1.50 -12.60 2.61
CA GLU A 344 0.53 -11.63 2.07
C GLU A 344 1.17 -10.25 1.87
N SER A 345 1.97 -9.79 2.85
CA SER A 345 2.70 -8.53 2.74
C SER A 345 3.71 -8.58 1.58
N VAL A 346 4.40 -9.70 1.38
CA VAL A 346 5.31 -9.87 0.22
C VAL A 346 4.54 -9.68 -1.09
N GLY A 347 3.37 -10.32 -1.25
CA GLY A 347 2.55 -10.19 -2.45
C GLY A 347 2.04 -8.76 -2.69
N ALA A 348 1.60 -8.08 -1.63
CA ALA A 348 1.14 -6.69 -1.70
C ALA A 348 2.25 -5.73 -2.15
N HIS A 349 3.43 -5.81 -1.54
CA HIS A 349 4.58 -4.97 -1.91
C HIS A 349 5.13 -5.31 -3.29
N THR A 350 5.09 -6.58 -3.70
CA THR A 350 5.48 -7.01 -5.06
C THR A 350 4.60 -6.31 -6.11
N THR A 351 3.28 -6.29 -5.88
CA THR A 351 2.34 -5.61 -6.79
C THR A 351 2.54 -4.09 -6.77
N SER A 352 2.74 -3.51 -5.59
CA SER A 352 3.03 -2.08 -5.44
C SER A 352 4.30 -1.66 -6.19
N ALA A 353 5.37 -2.47 -6.09
CA ALA A 353 6.62 -2.21 -6.79
C ALA A 353 6.47 -2.15 -8.31
N VAL A 354 5.66 -3.05 -8.89
CA VAL A 354 5.37 -3.03 -10.33
C VAL A 354 4.64 -1.77 -10.73
N VAL A 355 3.54 -1.45 -10.03
CA VAL A 355 2.70 -0.29 -10.35
C VAL A 355 3.49 1.01 -10.21
N GLN A 356 4.23 1.19 -9.12
CA GLN A 356 5.08 2.36 -8.90
C GLN A 356 6.18 2.47 -9.96
N SER A 357 6.86 1.37 -10.28
CA SER A 357 7.93 1.36 -11.29
C SER A 357 7.41 1.74 -12.68
N ILE A 358 6.29 1.15 -13.11
CA ILE A 358 5.67 1.46 -14.41
C ILE A 358 5.25 2.93 -14.46
N PHE A 359 4.60 3.43 -13.41
CA PHE A 359 4.15 4.82 -13.35
C PHE A 359 5.32 5.80 -13.43
N VAL A 360 6.36 5.61 -12.62
CA VAL A 360 7.55 6.47 -12.62
C VAL A 360 8.29 6.43 -13.95
N VAL A 361 8.42 5.26 -14.58
CA VAL A 361 9.03 5.11 -15.90
C VAL A 361 8.24 5.89 -16.97
N ILE A 362 6.92 5.75 -17.01
CA ILE A 362 6.07 6.44 -18.00
C ILE A 362 6.15 7.96 -17.81
N VAL A 363 6.06 8.44 -16.57
CA VAL A 363 6.15 9.88 -16.27
C VAL A 363 7.52 10.42 -16.66
N LEU A 364 8.60 9.71 -16.30
CA LEU A 364 9.96 10.14 -16.64
C LEU A 364 10.21 10.10 -18.15
N ASP A 365 9.66 9.11 -18.85
CA ASP A 365 9.77 9.02 -20.31
C ASP A 365 9.08 10.20 -21.00
N ALA A 366 7.87 10.56 -20.56
CA ALA A 366 7.15 11.72 -21.07
C ALA A 366 7.92 13.03 -20.83
N VAL A 367 8.48 13.21 -19.63
CA VAL A 367 9.31 14.39 -19.32
C VAL A 367 10.59 14.41 -20.16
N ALA A 368 11.26 13.27 -20.31
CA ALA A 368 12.46 13.15 -21.13
C ALA A 368 12.17 13.43 -22.60
N ALA A 369 11.05 12.91 -23.14
CA ALA A 369 10.63 13.15 -24.51
C ALA A 369 10.39 14.65 -24.77
N LEU A 370 9.67 15.34 -23.88
CA LEU A 370 9.48 16.79 -23.97
C LEU A 370 10.81 17.56 -23.90
N PHE A 371 11.70 17.16 -23.01
CA PHE A 371 13.01 17.79 -22.85
C PHE A 371 13.89 17.64 -24.10
N PHE A 372 13.97 16.44 -24.68
CA PHE A 372 14.76 16.21 -25.91
C PHE A 372 14.15 16.94 -27.10
N MET A 373 12.82 17.00 -27.19
CA MET A 373 12.13 17.77 -28.22
C MET A 373 12.46 19.26 -28.16
N GLU A 374 12.42 19.88 -26.98
CA GLU A 374 12.80 21.30 -26.78
C GLU A 374 14.29 21.56 -27.07
N MET A 375 15.15 20.58 -26.80
CA MET A 375 16.58 20.69 -27.11
C MET A 375 16.89 20.56 -28.61
N GLY A 376 15.92 20.15 -29.43
CA GLY A 376 16.09 19.88 -30.86
C GLY A 376 16.79 18.56 -31.17
N TRP A 377 16.70 17.56 -30.26
CA TRP A 377 17.34 16.25 -30.38
C TRP A 377 16.34 15.14 -30.66
#